data_AF-X1S5Y6-F1
#
_entry.id   AF-X1S5Y6-F1
#
_cell.length_a   1.000
_cell.length_b   1.000
_cell.length_c   1.000
_cell.angle_alpha   90.00
_cell.angle_beta   90.00
_cell.angle_gamma   90.00
#
_symmetry.space_group_name_H-M   'P 1'
#
loop_
_entity.id
_entity.type
_entity.pdbx_description
1 polymer ?
#
loop_
_entity_poly.entity_id
_entity_poly.type
_entity_poly.pdbx_seq_one_letter_code
_entity_poly.pdbx_strand_id
1 'polypeptide(L)'
;WKEHNLSNYVRVIAGQEMGKKEEHIRMTARGKYKSDEMLMLGDAPGDRRAAEANGALFYPIIPGKETESWKRLVEEALPRFFEKTFADSYQKELMAEFDQALPSKPPWQELNYDHRTSYRERQPLRKAMYERFDPQGRLLIMEEEDK
;
A
#
# COMPACT_ATOMS: atom_id res chain seq x y z
N TRP A 1 -1.53 15.02 -4.47
CA TRP A 1 -1.46 15.87 -3.25
C TRP A 1 -2.09 17.24 -3.43
N LYS A 2 -1.51 18.14 -4.25
CA LYS A 2 -2.03 19.51 -4.44
C LYS A 2 -3.43 19.54 -5.06
N GLU A 3 -3.64 18.78 -6.15
CA GLU A 3 -4.93 18.73 -6.86
C GLU A 3 -6.12 18.39 -5.95
N HIS A 4 -5.93 17.50 -4.98
CA HIS A 4 -6.96 17.09 -4.02
C HIS A 4 -6.87 17.83 -2.67
N ASN A 5 -6.13 18.94 -2.59
CA ASN A 5 -5.93 19.75 -1.38
C ASN A 5 -5.40 18.98 -0.15
N LEU A 6 -4.78 17.82 -0.36
CA LEU A 6 -4.25 16.98 0.71
C LEU A 6 -2.95 17.53 1.31
N SER A 7 -2.25 18.41 0.58
CA SER A 7 -0.98 19.01 1.04
C SER A 7 -1.12 19.80 2.34
N ASN A 8 -2.33 20.28 2.66
CA ASN A 8 -2.58 21.05 3.89
C ASN A 8 -2.64 20.18 5.15
N TYR A 9 -2.76 18.85 4.99
CA TYR A 9 -2.90 17.90 6.09
C TYR A 9 -1.64 17.07 6.33
N VAL A 10 -0.59 17.25 5.51
CA VAL A 10 0.65 16.50 5.60
C VAL A 10 1.83 17.42 5.87
N ARG A 11 2.74 17.00 6.75
CA ARG A 11 3.93 17.78 7.09
C ARG A 11 5.07 17.58 6.10
N VAL A 12 5.16 16.37 5.54
CA VAL A 12 6.22 15.93 4.64
C VAL A 12 5.60 15.06 3.57
N ILE A 13 6.05 15.23 2.33
CA ILE A 13 5.78 14.31 1.22
C ILE A 13 7.14 13.75 0.81
N ALA A 14 7.30 12.43 0.90
CA ALA A 14 8.55 11.75 0.56
C ALA A 14 8.30 10.74 -0.57
N GLY A 15 8.94 10.97 -1.72
CA GLY A 15 8.92 10.04 -2.83
C GLY A 15 9.94 8.91 -2.66
N GLN A 16 9.83 7.87 -3.48
CA GLN A 16 10.72 6.71 -3.42
C GLN A 16 12.19 7.08 -3.72
N GLU A 17 12.41 8.14 -4.49
CA GLU A 17 13.73 8.72 -4.79
C GLU A 17 14.42 9.33 -3.57
N MET A 18 13.69 9.60 -2.49
CA MET A 18 14.20 10.26 -1.29
C MET A 18 14.72 9.27 -0.23
N GLY A 19 14.76 7.97 -0.54
CA GLY A 19 15.30 6.93 0.33
C GLY A 19 14.26 5.96 0.87
N LYS A 20 14.63 5.22 1.92
CA LYS A 20 13.80 4.15 2.49
C LYS A 20 12.72 4.72 3.42
N LYS A 21 11.51 4.14 3.36
CA LYS A 21 10.36 4.48 4.22
C LYS A 21 10.71 4.44 5.72
N GLU A 22 11.47 3.43 6.14
CA GLU A 22 11.96 3.29 7.52
C GLU A 22 12.67 4.55 8.02
N GLU A 23 13.49 5.18 7.18
CA GLU A 23 14.29 6.34 7.58
C GLU A 23 13.47 7.61 7.62
N HIS A 24 12.49 7.75 6.72
CA HIS A 24 11.56 8.86 6.80
C HIS A 24 10.73 8.81 8.09
N ILE A 25 10.22 7.64 8.48
CA ILE A 25 9.49 7.49 9.76
C ILE A 25 10.42 7.78 10.94
N ARG A 26 11.66 7.26 10.89
CA ARG A 26 12.65 7.51 11.94
C ARG A 26 12.95 9.00 12.15
N MET A 27 13.19 9.73 11.06
CA MET A 27 13.49 11.16 11.12
C MET A 27 12.29 12.01 11.54
N THR A 28 11.08 11.62 11.13
CA THR A 28 9.88 12.45 11.30
C THR A 28 9.15 12.16 12.61
N ALA A 29 9.12 10.92 13.09
CA ALA A 29 8.25 10.50 14.19
C ALA A 29 8.96 9.80 15.37
N ARG A 30 9.97 8.95 15.10
CA ARG A 30 10.61 8.16 16.17
C ARG A 30 11.25 9.05 17.24
N GLY A 31 10.94 8.79 18.50
CA GLY A 31 11.40 9.59 19.65
C GLY A 31 10.64 10.90 19.85
N LYS A 32 9.71 11.26 18.97
CA LYS A 32 8.82 12.42 19.10
C LYS A 32 7.41 12.04 19.52
N TYR A 33 6.98 10.83 19.17
CA TYR A 33 5.71 10.24 19.55
C TYR A 33 5.93 8.90 20.25
N LYS A 34 4.98 8.50 21.09
CA LYS A 34 4.97 7.15 21.66
C LYS A 34 4.55 6.14 20.58
N SER A 35 4.92 4.88 20.79
CA SER A 35 4.60 3.79 19.86
C SER A 35 3.09 3.62 19.61
N ASP A 36 2.28 3.81 20.64
CA ASP A 36 0.81 3.76 20.59
C ASP A 36 0.17 5.04 20.02
N GLU A 37 0.98 6.03 19.63
CA GLU A 37 0.58 7.29 18.99
C GLU A 37 1.12 7.39 17.55
N MET A 38 1.70 6.30 17.04
CA MET A 38 2.20 6.18 15.68
C MET A 38 1.46 5.05 14.95
N LEU A 39 0.70 5.41 13.92
CA LEU A 39 0.01 4.44 13.06
C LEU A 39 0.47 4.62 11.61
N MET A 40 1.06 3.57 11.03
CA MET A 40 1.38 3.52 9.62
C MET A 40 0.29 2.78 8.85
N LEU A 41 -0.18 3.37 7.75
CA LEU A 41 -1.11 2.73 6.83
C LEU A 41 -0.35 2.31 5.57
N GLY A 42 -0.55 1.08 5.11
CA GLY A 42 0.11 0.60 3.90
C GLY A 42 -0.40 -0.76 3.41
N ASP A 43 -0.08 -1.07 2.16
CA ASP A 43 -0.56 -2.26 1.44
C ASP A 43 0.55 -3.26 1.15
N ALA A 44 1.81 -2.90 1.41
CA ALA A 44 2.95 -3.75 1.11
C ALA A 44 3.63 -4.29 2.37
N PRO A 45 4.25 -5.48 2.31
CA PRO A 45 5.12 -5.98 3.38
C PRO A 45 6.26 -5.02 3.75
N GLY A 46 6.70 -4.19 2.81
CA GLY A 46 7.71 -3.16 3.06
C GLY A 46 7.22 -2.06 4.00
N ASP A 47 5.93 -1.75 4.01
CA ASP A 47 5.32 -0.77 4.91
C ASP A 47 5.28 -1.29 6.33
N ARG A 48 4.75 -2.51 6.51
CA ARG A 48 4.82 -3.24 7.79
C ARG A 48 6.26 -3.28 8.32
N ARG A 49 7.21 -3.63 7.43
CA ARG A 49 8.67 -3.46 7.54
C ARG A 49 9.08 -2.21 8.32
N ALA A 50 8.71 -1.08 7.73
CA ALA A 50 9.12 0.25 8.17
C ALA A 50 8.42 0.68 9.47
N ALA A 51 7.17 0.27 9.68
CA ALA A 51 6.42 0.52 10.90
C ALA A 51 7.07 -0.19 12.11
N GLU A 52 7.31 -1.50 11.99
CA GLU A 52 7.89 -2.34 13.04
C GLU A 52 9.29 -1.84 13.46
N ALA A 53 10.15 -1.49 12.49
CA ALA A 53 11.49 -0.96 12.75
C ALA A 53 11.50 0.38 13.53
N ASN A 54 10.39 1.10 13.52
CA ASN A 54 10.21 2.36 14.24
C ASN A 54 9.30 2.25 15.46
N GLY A 55 8.84 1.04 15.81
CA GLY A 55 7.90 0.81 16.90
C GLY A 55 6.55 1.49 16.67
N ALA A 56 6.12 1.64 15.41
CA ALA A 56 4.78 2.11 15.07
C ALA A 56 3.80 0.94 14.99
N LEU A 57 2.52 1.21 15.26
CA LEU A 57 1.41 0.35 14.89
C LEU A 57 1.27 0.33 13.36
N PHE A 58 0.68 -0.75 12.83
CA PHE A 58 0.48 -0.91 11.39
C PHE A 58 -0.98 -1.29 11.08
N TYR A 59 -1.58 -0.56 10.13
CA TYR A 59 -2.90 -0.85 9.58
C TYR A 59 -2.78 -1.22 8.09
N PRO A 60 -3.20 -2.44 7.70
CA PRO A 60 -3.09 -2.89 6.33
C PRO A 60 -4.22 -2.32 5.45
N ILE A 61 -3.86 -1.84 4.27
CA ILE A 61 -4.81 -1.67 3.16
C ILE A 61 -4.72 -2.95 2.33
N ILE A 62 -5.75 -3.79 2.41
CA ILE A 62 -5.72 -5.12 1.81
C ILE A 62 -5.86 -5.01 0.28
N PRO A 63 -4.91 -5.52 -0.52
CA PRO A 63 -5.02 -5.50 -1.97
C PRO A 63 -6.28 -6.22 -2.45
N GLY A 64 -7.06 -5.56 -3.32
CA GLY A 64 -8.35 -6.06 -3.80
C GLY A 64 -9.53 -5.91 -2.83
N LYS A 65 -9.31 -5.29 -1.67
CA LYS A 65 -10.35 -4.93 -0.67
C LYS A 65 -10.10 -3.52 -0.13
N GLU A 66 -9.66 -2.60 -0.99
CA GLU A 66 -9.24 -1.27 -0.57
C GLU A 66 -10.41 -0.47 0.00
N THR A 67 -11.59 -0.54 -0.63
CA THR A 67 -12.80 0.16 -0.19
C THR A 67 -13.22 -0.28 1.21
N GLU A 68 -13.22 -1.59 1.47
CA GLU A 68 -13.53 -2.17 2.76
C GLU A 68 -12.47 -1.80 3.80
N SER A 69 -11.18 -1.82 3.42
CA SER A 69 -10.07 -1.43 4.29
C SER A 69 -10.19 0.03 4.73
N TRP A 70 -10.53 0.95 3.82
CA TRP A 70 -10.73 2.36 4.14
C TRP A 70 -11.99 2.59 4.99
N LYS A 71 -13.07 1.85 4.75
CA LYS A 71 -14.29 1.93 5.57
C LYS A 71 -14.02 1.47 7.00
N ARG A 72 -13.40 0.30 7.17
CA ARG A 72 -13.02 -0.26 8.48
C ARG A 72 -12.04 0.63 9.23
N LEU A 73 -11.12 1.31 8.52
CA LEU A 73 -10.22 2.28 9.13
C LEU A 73 -11.00 3.36 9.87
N VAL A 74 -11.99 3.96 9.21
CA VAL A 74 -12.78 5.08 9.77
C VAL A 74 -13.72 4.61 10.86
N GLU A 75 -14.43 3.51 10.61
CA GLU A 75 -15.51 3.04 11.49
C GLU A 75 -14.99 2.30 12.73
N GLU A 76 -13.82 1.66 12.65
CA GLU A 76 -13.32 0.80 13.71
C GLU A 76 -11.88 1.13 14.14
N ALA A 77 -10.95 1.16 13.19
CA ALA A 77 -9.53 1.16 13.53
C ALA A 77 -9.05 2.50 14.13
N LEU A 78 -9.50 3.63 13.59
CA LEU A 78 -9.19 4.96 14.12
C LEU A 78 -9.76 5.18 15.54
N PRO A 79 -11.04 4.86 15.84
CA PRO A 79 -11.54 4.88 17.21
C PRO A 79 -10.64 4.11 18.18
N ARG A 80 -10.28 2.85 17.86
CA ARG A 80 -9.38 2.03 18.68
C ARG A 80 -7.99 2.64 18.82
N PHE A 81 -7.46 3.27 17.76
CA PHE A 81 -6.17 3.94 17.80
C PHE A 81 -6.19 5.14 18.77
N PHE A 82 -7.20 6.00 18.68
CA PHE A 82 -7.33 7.16 19.57
C PHE A 82 -7.60 6.76 21.02
N GLU A 83 -8.31 5.66 21.25
CA GLU A 83 -8.54 5.08 22.58
C GLU A 83 -7.37 4.23 23.11
N LYS A 84 -6.29 4.09 22.33
CA LYS A 84 -5.11 3.27 22.67
C LYS A 84 -5.42 1.78 22.88
N THR A 85 -6.44 1.28 22.21
CA THR A 85 -6.89 -0.13 22.21
C THR A 85 -6.64 -0.84 20.87
N PHE A 86 -5.90 -0.20 19.95
CA PHE A 86 -5.56 -0.76 18.64
C PHE A 86 -4.57 -1.93 18.71
N ALA A 87 -3.66 -1.90 19.68
CA ALA A 87 -2.59 -2.89 19.80
C ALA A 87 -3.12 -4.28 20.21
N ASP A 88 -2.20 -5.21 20.48
CA ASP A 88 -2.49 -6.56 20.95
C ASP A 88 -3.31 -7.41 19.97
N SER A 89 -4.53 -7.82 20.34
CA SER A 89 -5.32 -8.78 19.56
C SER A 89 -5.81 -8.18 18.25
N TYR A 90 -6.22 -6.92 18.26
CA TYR A 90 -6.80 -6.27 17.08
C TYR A 90 -5.79 -6.15 15.94
N GLN A 91 -4.59 -5.62 16.22
CA GLN A 91 -3.55 -5.57 15.21
C GLN A 91 -3.15 -6.97 14.73
N LYS A 92 -3.10 -7.99 15.60
CA LYS A 92 -2.78 -9.38 15.17
C LYS A 92 -3.81 -9.95 14.20
N GLU A 93 -5.10 -9.69 14.41
CA GLU A 93 -6.17 -10.10 13.50
C GLU A 93 -6.02 -9.42 12.13
N LEU A 94 -5.76 -8.11 12.11
CA LEU A 94 -5.48 -7.37 10.88
C LEU A 94 -4.27 -7.95 10.14
N MET A 95 -3.21 -8.33 10.87
CA MET A 95 -2.00 -8.89 10.26
C MET A 95 -2.24 -10.27 9.66
N ALA A 96 -3.05 -11.11 10.33
CA ALA A 96 -3.41 -12.42 9.82
C ALA A 96 -4.21 -12.30 8.51
N GLU A 97 -5.17 -11.37 8.44
CA GLU A 97 -5.92 -11.11 7.20
C GLU A 97 -5.01 -10.58 6.09
N PHE A 98 -4.09 -9.68 6.42
CA PHE A 98 -3.12 -9.13 5.48
C PHE A 98 -2.19 -10.20 4.91
N ASP A 99 -1.62 -11.05 5.76
CA ASP A 99 -0.72 -12.11 5.35
C ASP A 99 -1.42 -13.15 4.44
N GLN A 100 -2.74 -13.38 4.64
CA GLN A 100 -3.54 -14.24 3.76
C GLN A 100 -3.84 -13.62 2.39
N ALA A 101 -3.91 -12.30 2.29
CA ALA A 101 -4.20 -11.60 1.05
C ALA A 101 -2.97 -11.44 0.14
N LEU A 102 -1.76 -11.61 0.69
CA LEU A 102 -0.52 -11.46 -0.07
C LEU A 102 -0.20 -12.72 -0.88
N PRO A 103 0.20 -12.57 -2.17
CA PRO A 103 0.63 -13.71 -2.97
C PRO A 103 1.91 -14.31 -2.38
N SER A 104 1.90 -15.62 -2.12
CA SER A 104 3.03 -16.35 -1.51
C SER A 104 4.25 -16.45 -2.44
N LYS A 105 4.02 -16.37 -3.75
CA LYS A 105 5.05 -16.27 -4.78
C LYS A 105 4.62 -15.27 -5.84
N PRO A 106 5.56 -14.51 -6.41
CA PRO A 106 5.23 -13.71 -7.58
C PRO A 106 4.89 -14.62 -8.77
N PRO A 107 4.00 -14.18 -9.69
CA PRO A 107 3.54 -15.00 -10.81
C PRO A 107 4.69 -15.53 -11.68
N TRP A 108 5.78 -14.77 -11.85
CA TRP A 108 6.93 -15.17 -12.66
C TRP A 108 7.77 -16.33 -12.09
N GLN A 109 7.43 -16.83 -10.92
CA GLN A 109 8.02 -18.06 -10.35
C GLN A 109 7.14 -19.30 -10.57
N GLU A 110 5.97 -19.16 -11.21
CA GLU A 110 5.11 -20.29 -11.55
C GLU A 110 5.69 -21.07 -12.74
N LEU A 111 5.60 -22.40 -12.67
CA LEU A 111 6.23 -23.32 -13.65
C LEU A 111 5.80 -23.05 -15.10
N ASN A 112 4.58 -22.56 -15.31
CA ASN A 112 3.98 -22.30 -16.62
C ASN A 112 3.77 -20.81 -16.89
N TYR A 113 4.52 -19.93 -16.20
CA TYR A 113 4.36 -18.51 -16.38
C TYR A 113 4.87 -18.04 -17.75
N ASP A 114 4.01 -17.35 -18.50
CA ASP A 114 4.36 -16.70 -19.75
C ASP A 114 4.14 -15.18 -19.64
N HIS A 115 5.23 -14.42 -19.76
CA HIS A 115 5.22 -12.96 -19.65
C HIS A 115 4.26 -12.32 -20.67
N ARG A 116 4.18 -12.86 -21.88
CA ARG A 116 3.35 -12.33 -22.97
C ARG A 116 1.86 -12.49 -22.67
N THR A 117 1.46 -13.69 -22.25
CA THR A 117 0.09 -14.01 -21.86
C THR A 117 -0.35 -13.17 -20.66
N SER A 118 0.46 -13.18 -19.59
CA SER A 118 0.19 -12.38 -18.38
C SER A 118 0.06 -10.88 -18.69
N TYR A 119 0.89 -10.36 -19.59
CA TYR A 119 0.78 -8.97 -20.05
C TYR A 119 -0.55 -8.73 -20.79
N ARG A 120 -0.88 -9.55 -21.78
CA ARG A 120 -2.11 -9.40 -22.59
C ARG A 120 -3.37 -9.41 -21.74
N GLU A 121 -3.47 -10.31 -20.75
CA GLU A 121 -4.63 -10.39 -19.83
C GLU A 121 -4.95 -9.05 -19.16
N ARG A 122 -3.92 -8.28 -18.78
CA ARG A 122 -4.10 -6.97 -18.10
C ARG A 122 -3.98 -5.78 -19.05
N GLN A 123 -3.78 -5.99 -20.35
CA GLN A 123 -3.65 -4.90 -21.33
C GLN A 123 -4.92 -4.05 -21.46
N PRO A 124 -6.15 -4.61 -21.49
CA PRO A 124 -7.37 -3.80 -21.58
C PRO A 124 -7.52 -2.82 -20.41
N LEU A 125 -7.23 -3.27 -19.18
CA LEU A 125 -7.26 -2.42 -18.00
C LEU A 125 -6.26 -1.26 -18.12
N ARG A 126 -5.03 -1.54 -18.58
CA ARG A 126 -4.00 -0.51 -18.73
C ARG A 126 -4.33 0.49 -19.82
N LYS A 127 -4.92 0.05 -20.94
CA LYS A 127 -5.45 0.95 -21.97
C LYS A 127 -6.48 1.91 -21.37
N ALA A 128 -7.48 1.39 -20.66
CA ALA A 128 -8.51 2.21 -20.01
C ALA A 128 -7.93 3.18 -18.97
N MET A 129 -6.89 2.79 -18.22
CA MET A 129 -6.21 3.68 -17.28
C MET A 129 -5.46 4.82 -17.99
N TYR A 130 -4.73 4.53 -19.08
CA TYR A 130 -4.02 5.55 -19.86
C TYR A 130 -5.01 6.51 -20.51
N GLU A 131 -6.07 6.01 -21.16
CA GLU A 131 -7.11 6.85 -21.77
C GLU A 131 -7.77 7.80 -20.76
N ARG A 132 -7.89 7.39 -19.50
CA ARG A 132 -8.53 8.20 -18.46
C ARG A 132 -7.58 9.18 -17.77
N PHE A 133 -6.35 8.78 -17.49
CA PHE A 133 -5.47 9.52 -16.58
C PHE A 133 -4.19 10.05 -17.24
N ASP A 134 -3.73 9.46 -18.33
CA ASP A 134 -2.56 9.92 -19.08
C ASP A 134 -2.69 9.59 -20.59
N PRO A 135 -3.58 10.30 -21.33
CA PRO A 135 -3.87 9.97 -22.73
C PRO A 135 -2.67 10.17 -23.66
N GLN A 136 -1.66 10.93 -23.23
CA GLN A 136 -0.42 11.18 -23.98
C GLN A 136 0.70 10.22 -23.57
N GLY A 137 0.46 9.37 -22.57
CA GLY A 137 1.41 8.38 -22.08
C GLY A 137 1.75 7.32 -23.12
N ARG A 138 2.98 6.80 -23.05
CA ARG A 138 3.44 5.73 -23.95
C ARG A 138 3.20 4.37 -23.30
N LEU A 139 2.12 3.71 -23.68
CA LEU A 139 1.81 2.34 -23.26
C LEU A 139 2.29 1.33 -24.32
N LEU A 140 3.04 0.31 -23.90
CA LEU A 140 3.34 -0.83 -24.78
C LEU A 140 2.05 -1.60 -25.07
N ILE A 141 1.68 -1.69 -26.34
CA ILE A 141 0.57 -2.52 -26.82
C ILE A 141 1.16 -3.73 -27.51
N MET A 142 0.81 -4.92 -27.04
CA MET A 142 1.10 -6.17 -27.73
C MET A 142 -0.01 -6.46 -28.73
N GLU A 143 0.38 -6.66 -29.98
CA GLU A 143 -0.52 -7.02 -31.08
C GLU A 143 -0.75 -8.55 -31.12
N GLU A 144 -1.76 -8.99 -31.86
CA GLU A 144 -2.10 -10.42 -32.00
C GLU A 144 -0.98 -11.23 -32.71
N GLU A 145 -0.16 -10.55 -33.51
CA GLU A 145 0.90 -11.14 -34.33
C GLU A 145 2.24 -11.31 -33.58
N ASP A 146 2.38 -10.74 -32.38
CA ASP A 146 3.58 -10.86 -31.54
C ASP A 146 3.65 -12.23 -30.82
N LYS A 147 3.60 -13.33 -31.60
CA LYS A 147 3.70 -14.72 -31.11
C LYS A 147 5.14 -15.17 -30.87
#